data_AF-A0A1P8KJW1-F1
#
_entry.id   AF-A0A1P8KJW1-F1
#
_cell.length_a   1.000
_cell.length_b   1.000
_cell.length_c   1.000
_cell.angle_alpha   90.00
_cell.angle_beta   90.00
_cell.angle_gamma   90.00
#
_symmetry.space_group_name_H-M   'P 1'
#
loop_
_entity.id
_entity.type
_entity.pdbx_description
1 polymer ?
#
loop_
_entity_poly.entity_id
_entity_poly.type
_entity_poly.pdbx_seq_one_letter_code
_entity_poly.pdbx_strand_id
1 'polypeptide(L)'
;MNNESQIKLVLKQCEGINLQKLKVDTLLLVVHSLLNDFDKLDFSDDSNPMLISASKSDITLINKSVESLTNYLDSNIISKDTLVNLYKNPNPSALNSKIKRSLEPMRDYYKYLSAIFSTKIQKGSMWIPELLAFSLLYNYKKEHGKSLNLYPLIDNFPIEKILQIYNKNNLELKKNIANKDNKTTWKVKTDIDEMYDISELMIKKYLNYNFKINPKRVSKTRSKKRR
;
A
#
# COMPACT_ATOMS: atom_id res chain seq x y z
N MET A 1 12.65 -13.27 -7.92
CA MET A 1 13.13 -11.94 -8.35
C MET A 1 14.60 -12.00 -8.74
N ASN A 2 15.02 -11.34 -9.83
CA ASN A 2 16.42 -11.27 -10.25
C ASN A 2 17.18 -10.22 -9.41
N ASN A 3 18.24 -10.62 -8.71
CA ASN A 3 19.02 -9.75 -7.84
C ASN A 3 19.68 -8.59 -8.62
N GLU A 4 20.07 -8.83 -9.88
CA GLU A 4 20.72 -7.81 -10.71
C GLU A 4 19.77 -6.68 -11.13
N SER A 5 18.49 -6.99 -11.40
CA SER A 5 17.51 -5.95 -11.77
C SER A 5 17.20 -5.05 -10.58
N GLN A 6 17.11 -5.60 -9.38
CA GLN A 6 16.90 -4.84 -8.15
C GLN A 6 18.09 -3.93 -7.80
N ILE A 7 19.33 -4.39 -8.02
CA ILE A 7 20.52 -3.54 -7.85
C ILE A 7 20.48 -2.36 -8.83
N LYS A 8 20.10 -2.58 -10.09
CA LYS A 8 19.97 -1.49 -11.08
C LYS A 8 18.92 -0.46 -10.65
N LEU A 9 17.78 -0.90 -10.13
CA LEU A 9 16.74 0.00 -9.62
C LEU A 9 17.24 0.85 -8.43
N VAL A 10 17.96 0.23 -7.50
CA VAL A 10 18.58 0.92 -6.35
C VAL A 10 19.57 1.99 -6.82
N LEU A 11 20.46 1.65 -7.76
CA LEU A 11 21.45 2.59 -8.28
C LEU A 11 20.78 3.75 -9.02
N LYS A 12 19.80 3.48 -9.89
CA LYS A 12 19.01 4.49 -10.59
C LYS A 12 18.30 5.44 -9.62
N GLN A 13 17.78 4.92 -8.51
CA GLN A 13 17.15 5.74 -7.47
C GLN A 13 18.16 6.63 -6.73
N CYS A 14 19.44 6.23 -6.67
CA CYS A 14 20.49 6.98 -6.02
C CYS A 14 21.16 8.05 -6.90
N GLU A 15 20.89 8.06 -8.22
CA GLU A 15 21.42 9.08 -9.17
C GLU A 15 20.90 10.49 -8.85
N GLY A 16 19.72 10.61 -8.23
CA GLY A 16 19.17 11.87 -7.76
C GLY A 16 18.10 11.68 -6.68
N ILE A 17 18.26 12.39 -5.56
CA ILE A 17 17.30 12.30 -4.44
C ILE A 17 16.09 13.21 -4.74
N ASN A 18 15.00 12.60 -5.16
CA ASN A 18 13.69 13.25 -5.23
C ASN A 18 12.78 12.69 -4.11
N LEU A 19 12.52 13.50 -3.09
CA LEU A 19 11.71 13.09 -1.94
C LEU A 19 10.26 12.78 -2.30
N GLN A 20 9.68 13.47 -3.29
CA GLN A 20 8.31 13.20 -3.73
C GLN A 20 8.24 11.85 -4.44
N LYS A 21 9.21 11.58 -5.32
CA LYS A 21 9.35 10.26 -5.96
C LYS A 21 9.55 9.16 -4.92
N LEU A 22 10.52 9.32 -4.02
CA LEU A 22 10.78 8.33 -2.96
C LEU A 22 9.55 8.07 -2.10
N LYS A 23 8.76 9.12 -1.81
CA LYS A 23 7.50 9.00 -1.11
C LYS A 23 6.56 8.09 -1.93
N VAL A 24 6.22 8.45 -3.17
CA VAL A 24 5.38 7.63 -4.07
C VAL A 24 5.87 6.18 -4.19
N ASP A 25 7.16 5.98 -4.44
CA ASP A 25 7.77 4.65 -4.54
C ASP A 25 7.59 3.83 -3.25
N THR A 26 7.54 4.50 -2.09
CA THR A 26 7.25 3.84 -0.81
C THR A 26 5.79 3.42 -0.69
N LEU A 27 4.85 4.23 -1.17
CA LEU A 27 3.44 3.80 -1.22
C LEU A 27 3.30 2.57 -2.11
N LEU A 28 3.93 2.58 -3.28
CA LEU A 28 3.92 1.45 -4.20
C LEU A 28 4.64 0.23 -3.62
N LEU A 29 5.68 0.42 -2.82
CA LEU A 29 6.32 -0.66 -2.08
C LEU A 29 5.36 -1.33 -1.08
N VAL A 30 4.54 -0.54 -0.37
CA VAL A 30 3.52 -1.08 0.53
C VAL A 30 2.47 -1.85 -0.27
N VAL A 31 1.95 -1.26 -1.35
CA VAL A 31 1.02 -1.93 -2.28
C VAL A 31 1.60 -3.24 -2.79
N HIS A 32 2.86 -3.25 -3.22
CA HIS A 32 3.54 -4.46 -3.69
C HIS A 32 3.65 -5.53 -2.59
N SER A 33 3.99 -5.15 -1.36
CA SER A 33 4.02 -6.10 -0.25
C SER A 33 2.65 -6.70 0.00
N LEU A 34 1.58 -5.89 -0.05
CA LEU A 34 0.21 -6.37 0.13
C LEU A 34 -0.17 -7.36 -0.98
N LEU A 35 0.09 -7.01 -2.25
CA LEU A 35 -0.24 -7.89 -3.37
C LEU A 35 0.57 -9.20 -3.38
N ASN A 36 1.76 -9.24 -2.78
CA ASN A 36 2.52 -10.48 -2.61
C ASN A 36 2.00 -11.37 -1.48
N ASP A 37 1.24 -10.80 -0.54
CA ASP A 37 0.56 -11.54 0.52
C ASP A 37 -0.82 -12.05 0.05
N PHE A 38 -1.20 -11.81 -1.21
CA PHE A 38 -2.47 -12.27 -1.79
C PHE A 38 -2.42 -13.74 -2.16
N ASP A 39 -3.31 -14.52 -1.56
CA ASP A 39 -3.61 -15.87 -2.00
C ASP A 39 -4.62 -15.86 -3.15
N LYS A 40 -4.28 -16.57 -4.23
CA LYS A 40 -5.11 -16.60 -5.44
C LYS A 40 -6.51 -17.10 -5.11
N LEU A 41 -7.51 -16.30 -5.47
CA LEU A 41 -8.91 -16.62 -5.23
C LEU A 41 -9.36 -17.75 -6.16
N ASP A 42 -10.09 -18.72 -5.60
CA ASP A 42 -10.73 -19.79 -6.35
C ASP A 42 -12.25 -19.59 -6.37
N PHE A 43 -12.87 -19.83 -7.54
CA PHE A 43 -14.32 -19.74 -7.70
C PHE A 43 -15.05 -20.93 -7.06
N SER A 44 -14.38 -22.07 -6.89
CA SER A 44 -14.93 -23.21 -6.16
C SER A 44 -14.87 -23.07 -4.63
N ASP A 45 -14.26 -22.00 -4.13
CA ASP A 45 -14.15 -21.78 -2.69
C ASP A 45 -15.40 -21.08 -2.13
N ASP A 46 -16.45 -21.86 -1.93
CA ASP A 46 -17.69 -21.42 -1.26
C ASP A 46 -17.46 -21.00 0.21
N SER A 47 -16.26 -21.26 0.76
CA SER A 47 -15.93 -20.91 2.15
C SER A 47 -15.51 -19.45 2.31
N ASN A 48 -15.23 -18.73 1.23
CA ASN A 48 -14.83 -17.32 1.29
C ASN A 48 -16.07 -16.39 1.35
N PRO A 49 -16.43 -15.86 2.53
CA PRO A 49 -17.62 -15.03 2.68
C PRO A 49 -17.49 -13.69 1.93
N MET A 50 -16.30 -13.27 1.53
CA MET A 50 -16.06 -11.98 0.89
C MET A 50 -16.39 -11.99 -0.62
N LEU A 51 -16.72 -13.16 -1.18
CA LEU A 51 -16.98 -13.35 -2.61
C LEU A 51 -18.36 -13.94 -2.92
N ILE A 52 -19.29 -13.93 -1.98
CA ILE A 52 -20.63 -14.56 -2.09
C ILE A 52 -21.38 -14.19 -3.38
N SER A 53 -21.23 -12.96 -3.90
CA SER A 53 -21.92 -12.50 -5.11
C SER A 53 -21.00 -12.29 -6.32
N ALA A 54 -19.74 -12.72 -6.21
CA ALA A 54 -18.74 -12.57 -7.26
C ALA A 54 -18.93 -13.64 -8.34
N SER A 55 -18.98 -13.21 -9.60
CA SER A 55 -18.98 -14.14 -10.72
C SER A 55 -17.58 -14.73 -10.97
N LYS A 56 -17.50 -15.83 -11.71
CA LYS A 56 -16.22 -16.38 -12.19
C LYS A 56 -15.39 -15.34 -12.95
N SER A 57 -16.05 -14.46 -13.72
CA SER A 57 -15.39 -13.34 -14.39
C SER A 57 -14.82 -12.30 -13.43
N ASP A 58 -15.51 -12.01 -12.33
CA ASP A 58 -15.05 -11.07 -11.30
C ASP A 58 -13.80 -11.59 -10.61
N ILE A 59 -13.81 -12.85 -10.18
CA ILE A 59 -12.65 -13.50 -9.56
C ILE A 59 -11.47 -13.56 -10.53
N THR A 60 -11.72 -13.92 -11.79
CA THR A 60 -10.69 -13.92 -12.84
C THR A 60 -10.10 -12.53 -13.05
N LEU A 61 -10.93 -11.49 -13.02
CA LEU A 61 -10.49 -10.11 -13.15
C LEU A 61 -9.60 -9.70 -11.97
N ILE A 62 -10.00 -10.02 -10.73
CA ILE A 62 -9.20 -9.72 -9.53
C ILE A 62 -7.84 -10.42 -9.61
N ASN A 63 -7.81 -11.74 -9.83
CA ASN A 63 -6.58 -12.52 -9.92
C ASN A 63 -5.62 -11.96 -10.99
N LYS A 64 -6.13 -11.72 -12.21
CA LYS A 64 -5.32 -11.15 -13.30
C LYS A 64 -4.83 -9.74 -12.99
N SER A 65 -5.64 -8.96 -12.28
CA SER A 65 -5.27 -7.60 -11.90
C SER A 65 -4.15 -7.61 -10.86
N VAL A 66 -4.24 -8.47 -9.84
CA VAL A 66 -3.16 -8.64 -8.86
C VAL A 66 -1.87 -9.07 -9.57
N GLU A 67 -1.92 -10.13 -10.37
CA GLU A 67 -0.77 -10.63 -11.11
C GLU A 67 -0.14 -9.56 -12.02
N SER A 68 -0.96 -8.85 -12.80
CA SER A 68 -0.48 -7.80 -13.71
C SER A 68 0.20 -6.65 -12.96
N LEU A 69 -0.39 -6.21 -11.84
CA LEU A 69 0.16 -5.11 -11.05
C LEU A 69 1.42 -5.52 -10.31
N THR A 70 1.46 -6.72 -9.72
CA THR A 70 2.65 -7.28 -9.06
C THR A 70 3.81 -7.38 -10.04
N ASN A 71 3.61 -8.00 -11.22
CA ASN A 71 4.64 -8.14 -12.24
C ASN A 71 5.20 -6.78 -12.71
N TYR A 72 4.33 -5.77 -12.82
CA TYR A 72 4.75 -4.41 -13.14
C TYR A 72 5.60 -3.81 -12.01
N LEU A 73 5.17 -3.92 -10.75
CA LEU A 73 5.89 -3.36 -9.61
C LEU A 73 7.25 -4.03 -9.40
N ASP A 74 7.36 -5.35 -9.58
CA ASP A 74 8.62 -6.10 -9.52
C ASP A 74 9.72 -5.53 -10.43
N SER A 75 9.33 -4.96 -11.56
CA SER A 75 10.23 -4.41 -12.58
C SER A 75 10.50 -2.91 -12.40
N ASN A 76 9.66 -2.19 -11.65
CA ASN A 76 9.65 -0.73 -11.63
C ASN A 76 9.98 -0.10 -10.27
N ILE A 77 9.87 -0.85 -9.17
CA ILE A 77 10.18 -0.35 -7.82
C ILE A 77 11.17 -1.24 -7.07
N ILE A 78 11.83 -0.66 -6.07
CA ILE A 78 12.67 -1.41 -5.13
C ILE A 78 11.76 -2.27 -4.25
N SER A 79 12.03 -3.58 -4.18
CA SER A 79 11.24 -4.50 -3.37
C SER A 79 11.51 -4.37 -1.87
N LYS A 80 10.58 -4.87 -1.06
CA LYS A 80 10.67 -4.86 0.41
C LYS A 80 11.91 -5.59 0.87
N ASP A 81 12.18 -6.76 0.30
CA ASP A 81 13.34 -7.57 0.64
C ASP A 81 14.65 -6.88 0.29
N THR A 82 14.73 -6.25 -0.89
CA THR A 82 15.90 -5.45 -1.27
C THR A 82 16.13 -4.32 -0.28
N LEU A 83 15.08 -3.55 0.05
CA LEU A 83 15.17 -2.46 1.02
C LEU A 83 15.64 -2.97 2.39
N VAL A 84 15.04 -4.04 2.91
CA VAL A 84 15.40 -4.63 4.20
C VAL A 84 16.86 -5.13 4.19
N ASN A 85 17.26 -5.85 3.15
CA ASN A 85 18.60 -6.42 3.02
C ASN A 85 19.68 -5.33 2.95
N LEU A 86 19.41 -4.20 2.30
CA LEU A 86 20.31 -3.05 2.32
C LEU A 86 20.63 -2.58 3.74
N TYR A 87 19.64 -2.58 4.64
CA TYR A 87 19.83 -2.10 6.02
C TYR A 87 20.27 -3.18 7.02
N LYS A 88 20.26 -4.47 6.66
CA LYS A 88 20.70 -5.56 7.55
C LYS A 88 22.20 -5.55 7.85
N ASN A 89 23.05 -5.11 6.90
CA ASN A 89 24.51 -5.16 7.09
C ASN A 89 24.99 -4.04 8.05
N PRO A 90 25.59 -4.36 9.21
CA PRO A 90 26.08 -3.37 10.18
C PRO A 90 27.32 -2.60 9.69
N ASN A 91 28.16 -3.21 8.84
CA ASN A 91 29.40 -2.63 8.31
C ASN A 91 29.32 -2.42 6.79
N PRO A 92 28.53 -1.43 6.32
CA PRO A 92 28.40 -1.16 4.90
C PRO A 92 29.70 -0.61 4.30
N SER A 93 30.03 -1.05 3.08
CA SER A 93 31.04 -0.39 2.25
C SER A 93 30.71 1.11 2.05
N ALA A 94 31.67 1.90 1.59
CA ALA A 94 31.44 3.33 1.32
C ALA A 94 30.28 3.56 0.34
N LEU A 95 30.14 2.70 -0.68
CA LEU A 95 29.03 2.72 -1.63
C LEU A 95 27.70 2.40 -0.95
N ASN A 96 27.63 1.31 -0.18
CA ASN A 96 26.42 0.92 0.55
C ASN A 96 26.00 1.98 1.57
N SER A 97 26.96 2.67 2.18
CA SER A 97 26.70 3.78 3.09
C SER A 97 26.03 4.97 2.38
N LYS A 98 26.47 5.30 1.15
CA LYS A 98 25.82 6.32 0.33
C LYS A 98 24.41 5.91 -0.07
N ILE A 99 24.22 4.68 -0.53
CA ILE A 99 22.91 4.13 -0.91
C ILE A 99 21.92 4.19 0.27
N LYS A 100 22.35 3.75 1.46
CA LYS A 100 21.54 3.83 2.68
C LYS A 100 21.09 5.26 2.98
N ARG A 101 21.97 6.25 2.88
CA ARG A 101 21.61 7.66 3.10
C ARG A 101 20.59 8.15 2.07
N SER A 102 20.75 7.78 0.80
CA SER A 102 19.81 8.17 -0.26
C SER A 102 18.42 7.55 -0.08
N LEU A 103 18.34 6.32 0.42
CA LEU A 103 17.09 5.59 0.64
C LEU A 103 16.52 5.72 2.06
N GLU A 104 17.13 6.53 2.92
CA GLU A 104 16.66 6.76 4.29
C GLU A 104 15.21 7.30 4.33
N PRO A 105 14.81 8.26 3.48
CA PRO A 105 13.42 8.72 3.45
C PRO A 105 12.42 7.61 3.15
N MET A 106 12.74 6.72 2.20
CA MET A 106 11.89 5.59 1.81
C MET A 106 11.71 4.62 2.98
N ARG A 107 12.79 4.32 3.71
CA ARG A 107 12.73 3.48 4.92
C ARG A 107 11.82 4.11 5.99
N ASP A 108 11.93 5.41 6.21
CA ASP A 108 11.14 6.11 7.22
C ASP A 108 9.65 6.19 6.86
N TYR A 109 9.33 6.48 5.59
CA TYR A 109 7.96 6.42 5.09
C TYR A 109 7.37 5.02 5.24
N TYR A 110 8.14 3.98 4.91
CA TYR A 110 7.71 2.59 5.00
C TYR A 110 7.40 2.22 6.46
N LYS A 111 8.33 2.50 7.38
CA LYS A 111 8.12 2.27 8.82
C LYS A 111 6.87 2.99 9.34
N TYR A 112 6.65 4.23 8.92
CA TYR A 112 5.49 5.01 9.33
C TYR A 112 4.17 4.37 8.86
N LEU A 113 4.09 3.98 7.57
CA LEU A 113 2.93 3.28 7.03
C LEU A 113 2.70 1.92 7.71
N SER A 114 3.74 1.12 7.88
CA SER A 114 3.65 -0.18 8.57
C SER A 114 3.20 -0.04 10.02
N ALA A 115 3.60 1.02 10.72
CA ALA A 115 3.15 1.28 12.09
C ALA A 115 1.66 1.69 12.15
N ILE A 116 1.17 2.47 11.18
CA ILE A 116 -0.26 2.79 11.10
C ILE A 116 -1.05 1.50 10.91
N PHE A 117 -0.62 0.68 9.97
CA PHE A 117 -1.25 -0.59 9.64
C PHE A 117 -1.33 -1.53 10.85
N SER A 118 -0.21 -1.78 11.52
CA SER A 118 -0.16 -2.71 12.67
C SER A 118 -0.96 -2.25 13.89
N THR A 119 -1.16 -0.94 14.05
CA THR A 119 -1.97 -0.40 15.16
C THR A 119 -3.47 -0.38 14.88
N LYS A 120 -3.89 -0.63 13.63
CA LYS A 120 -5.28 -0.44 13.21
C LYS A 120 -6.02 -1.70 12.84
N ILE A 121 -5.32 -2.77 12.44
CA ILE A 121 -5.95 -4.07 12.30
C ILE A 121 -6.41 -4.58 13.66
N GLN A 122 -7.69 -4.89 13.78
CA GLN A 122 -8.22 -5.52 14.98
C GLN A 122 -7.78 -6.99 15.05
N LYS A 123 -7.57 -7.49 16.28
CA LYS A 123 -7.24 -8.90 16.48
C LYS A 123 -8.43 -9.76 16.08
N GLY A 124 -8.22 -10.64 15.10
CA GLY A 124 -9.24 -11.58 14.62
C GLY A 124 -10.00 -11.14 13.36
N SER A 125 -9.75 -9.94 12.83
CA SER A 125 -10.31 -9.52 11.53
C SER A 125 -9.75 -10.37 10.39
N MET A 126 -10.60 -10.64 9.40
CA MET A 126 -10.16 -11.31 8.18
C MET A 126 -9.40 -10.31 7.31
N TRP A 127 -8.14 -10.63 7.04
CA TRP A 127 -7.23 -9.79 6.30
C TRP A 127 -7.44 -9.97 4.78
N ILE A 128 -7.68 -8.87 4.04
CA ILE A 128 -7.92 -8.89 2.58
C ILE A 128 -6.88 -8.00 1.89
N PRO A 129 -5.67 -8.53 1.62
CA PRO A 129 -4.51 -7.74 1.21
C PRO A 129 -4.69 -6.99 -0.11
N GLU A 130 -5.25 -7.65 -1.12
CA GLU A 130 -5.50 -7.11 -2.45
C GLU A 130 -6.53 -5.98 -2.41
N LEU A 131 -7.57 -6.12 -1.59
CA LEU A 131 -8.55 -5.06 -1.39
C LEU A 131 -7.89 -3.83 -0.76
N LEU A 132 -7.07 -4.02 0.27
CA LEU A 132 -6.35 -2.88 0.87
C LEU A 132 -5.40 -2.24 -0.15
N ALA A 133 -4.67 -3.03 -0.93
CA ALA A 133 -3.77 -2.54 -1.97
C ALA A 133 -4.49 -1.65 -2.98
N PHE A 134 -5.62 -2.11 -3.52
CA PHE A 134 -6.41 -1.33 -4.49
C PHE A 134 -7.06 -0.09 -3.85
N SER A 135 -7.52 -0.20 -2.60
CA SER A 135 -8.12 0.93 -1.87
C SER A 135 -7.10 2.02 -1.57
N LEU A 136 -5.86 1.67 -1.21
CA LEU A 136 -4.76 2.63 -1.04
C LEU A 136 -4.49 3.41 -2.33
N LEU A 137 -4.45 2.71 -3.48
CA LEU A 137 -4.25 3.35 -4.78
C LEU A 137 -5.43 4.24 -5.17
N TYR A 138 -6.66 3.78 -4.92
CA TYR A 138 -7.87 4.55 -5.18
C TYR A 138 -7.91 5.85 -4.37
N ASN A 139 -7.72 5.76 -3.05
CA ASN A 139 -7.75 6.92 -2.16
C ASN A 139 -6.63 7.91 -2.49
N TYR A 140 -5.43 7.40 -2.82
CA TYR A 140 -4.33 8.26 -3.26
C TYR A 140 -4.68 9.04 -4.54
N LYS A 141 -5.25 8.38 -5.55
CA LYS A 141 -5.54 8.98 -6.86
C LYS A 141 -6.80 9.83 -6.88
N LYS A 142 -7.93 9.24 -6.51
CA LYS A 142 -9.26 9.82 -6.71
C LYS A 142 -9.66 10.74 -5.57
N GLU A 143 -9.57 10.28 -4.33
CA GLU A 143 -10.01 11.08 -3.17
C GLU A 143 -9.09 12.26 -2.89
N HIS A 144 -7.77 12.07 -3.06
CA HIS A 144 -6.77 13.10 -2.79
C HIS A 144 -6.19 13.76 -4.05
N GLY A 145 -6.68 13.42 -5.24
CA GLY A 145 -6.30 14.04 -6.51
C GLY A 145 -4.80 13.93 -6.83
N LYS A 146 -4.11 12.89 -6.36
CA LYS A 146 -2.67 12.72 -6.62
C LYS A 146 -2.44 11.91 -7.88
N SER A 147 -1.49 12.36 -8.69
CA SER A 147 -1.11 11.66 -9.91
C SER A 147 0.00 10.63 -9.66
N LEU A 148 -0.06 9.49 -10.35
CA LEU A 148 1.03 8.52 -10.42
C LEU A 148 1.75 8.62 -11.77
N ASN A 149 2.03 9.84 -12.25
CA ASN A 149 2.60 10.10 -13.58
C ASN A 149 3.91 9.35 -13.87
N LEU A 150 4.68 9.01 -12.83
CA LEU A 150 5.91 8.22 -12.95
C LEU A 150 5.64 6.73 -13.23
N TYR A 151 4.39 6.29 -13.10
CA TYR A 151 3.94 4.91 -13.24
C TYR A 151 2.66 4.81 -14.12
N PRO A 152 2.79 4.97 -15.45
CA PRO A 152 1.65 5.09 -16.36
C PRO A 152 0.68 3.89 -16.34
N LEU A 153 1.18 2.67 -16.08
CA LEU A 153 0.33 1.48 -15.98
C LEU A 153 -0.66 1.59 -14.82
N ILE A 154 -0.22 2.13 -13.68
CA ILE A 154 -1.06 2.29 -12.49
C ILE A 154 -2.08 3.42 -12.70
N ASP A 155 -1.73 4.42 -13.52
CA ASP A 155 -2.60 5.55 -13.77
C ASP A 155 -3.86 5.15 -14.57
N ASN A 156 -3.75 4.13 -15.42
CA ASN A 156 -4.86 3.59 -16.22
C ASN A 156 -5.41 2.25 -15.71
N PHE A 157 -4.98 1.83 -14.53
CA PHE A 157 -5.36 0.53 -13.97
C PHE A 157 -6.85 0.48 -13.59
N PRO A 158 -7.58 -0.64 -13.81
CA PRO A 158 -9.03 -0.73 -13.58
C PRO A 158 -9.41 -0.87 -12.10
N ILE A 159 -8.86 -0.02 -11.23
CA ILE A 159 -9.02 -0.07 -9.77
C ILE A 159 -10.50 0.02 -9.38
N GLU A 160 -11.25 0.93 -10.01
CA GLU A 160 -12.66 1.16 -9.70
C GLU A 160 -13.53 -0.06 -9.96
N LYS A 161 -13.24 -0.81 -11.02
CA LYS A 161 -13.99 -2.04 -11.35
C LYS A 161 -13.77 -3.11 -10.28
N ILE A 162 -12.54 -3.22 -9.78
CA ILE A 162 -12.20 -4.16 -8.71
C ILE A 162 -12.93 -3.78 -7.42
N LEU A 163 -12.87 -2.50 -7.02
CA LEU A 163 -13.56 -2.03 -5.80
C LEU A 163 -15.09 -2.17 -5.91
N GLN A 164 -15.67 -2.01 -7.09
CA GLN A 164 -17.10 -2.24 -7.31
C GLN A 164 -17.52 -3.69 -7.02
N ILE A 165 -16.68 -4.68 -7.35
CA ILE A 165 -16.94 -6.09 -7.03
C ILE A 165 -17.02 -6.27 -5.51
N TYR A 166 -16.02 -5.79 -4.76
CA TYR A 166 -16.03 -5.88 -3.30
C TYR A 166 -17.19 -5.10 -2.67
N ASN A 167 -17.54 -3.93 -3.20
CA ASN A 167 -18.67 -3.15 -2.71
C ASN A 167 -20.00 -3.89 -2.89
N LYS A 168 -20.21 -4.51 -4.05
CA LYS A 168 -21.40 -5.33 -4.31
C LYS A 168 -21.48 -6.50 -3.33
N ASN A 169 -20.37 -7.23 -3.14
CA ASN A 169 -20.29 -8.33 -2.17
C ASN A 169 -20.55 -7.87 -0.75
N ASN A 170 -19.97 -6.75 -0.34
CA ASN A 170 -20.13 -6.18 1.00
C ASN A 170 -21.59 -5.84 1.30
N LEU A 171 -22.30 -5.24 0.35
CA LEU A 171 -23.73 -4.95 0.50
C LEU A 171 -24.55 -6.21 0.76
N GLU A 172 -24.26 -7.28 0.02
CA GLU A 172 -24.98 -8.54 0.17
C GLU A 172 -24.64 -9.25 1.49
N LEU A 173 -23.36 -9.25 1.87
CA LEU A 173 -22.92 -9.78 3.16
C LEU A 173 -23.56 -9.04 4.33
N LYS A 174 -23.65 -7.70 4.27
CA LYS A 174 -24.34 -6.90 5.29
C LYS A 174 -25.83 -7.24 5.40
N LYS A 175 -26.52 -7.45 4.27
CA LYS A 175 -27.93 -7.87 4.29
C LYS A 175 -28.10 -9.24 4.94
N ASN A 176 -27.24 -10.20 4.60
CA ASN A 176 -27.30 -11.56 5.15
C ASN A 176 -27.08 -11.55 6.66
N ILE A 177 -26.09 -10.81 7.16
CA ILE A 177 -25.83 -10.65 8.59
C ILE A 177 -26.98 -9.90 9.27
N ALA A 178 -27.45 -8.80 8.68
CA ALA A 178 -28.56 -8.01 9.21
C ALA A 178 -29.82 -8.85 9.42
N ASN A 179 -30.17 -9.68 8.43
CA ASN A 179 -31.30 -10.59 8.50
C ASN A 179 -31.11 -11.67 9.57
N LYS A 180 -29.89 -12.22 9.70
CA LYS A 180 -29.57 -13.24 10.71
C LYS A 180 -29.61 -12.69 12.14
N ASP A 181 -29.14 -11.45 12.33
CA ASP A 181 -28.98 -10.81 13.64
C ASP A 181 -30.17 -9.91 14.03
N ASN A 182 -31.21 -9.80 13.19
CA ASN A 182 -32.32 -8.83 13.34
C ASN A 182 -31.82 -7.38 13.58
N LYS A 183 -30.78 -6.97 12.85
CA LYS A 183 -30.20 -5.62 12.91
C LYS A 183 -30.42 -4.89 11.59
N THR A 184 -30.36 -3.57 11.61
CA THR A 184 -30.33 -2.76 10.39
C THR A 184 -28.99 -2.91 9.66
N THR A 185 -29.02 -3.06 8.33
CA THR A 185 -27.83 -3.21 7.46
C THR A 185 -26.73 -2.17 7.72
N TRP A 186 -27.09 -0.91 7.97
CA TRP A 186 -26.15 0.18 8.24
C TRP A 186 -25.32 0.02 9.52
N LYS A 187 -25.78 -0.78 10.48
CA LYS A 187 -25.06 -1.05 11.73
C LYS A 187 -24.10 -2.24 11.61
N VAL A 188 -24.19 -3.00 10.53
CA VAL A 188 -23.29 -4.13 10.27
C VAL A 188 -21.99 -3.59 9.69
N LYS A 189 -20.90 -3.78 10.43
CA LYS A 189 -19.54 -3.60 9.93
C LYS A 189 -18.98 -4.94 9.48
N THR A 190 -18.21 -4.91 8.40
CA THR A 190 -17.58 -6.09 7.79
C THR A 190 -16.07 -5.89 7.69
N ASP A 191 -15.33 -6.95 7.44
CA ASP A 191 -13.88 -6.84 7.20
C ASP A 191 -13.58 -5.99 5.95
N ILE A 192 -14.46 -5.99 4.95
CA ILE A 192 -14.36 -5.11 3.77
C ILE A 192 -14.43 -3.63 4.18
N ASP A 193 -15.35 -3.27 5.08
CA ASP A 193 -15.41 -1.90 5.61
C ASP A 193 -14.15 -1.53 6.39
N GLU A 194 -13.60 -2.48 7.16
CA GLU A 194 -12.36 -2.25 7.90
C GLU A 194 -11.18 -1.98 6.95
N MET A 195 -11.08 -2.71 5.83
CA MET A 195 -10.04 -2.43 4.82
C MET A 195 -10.18 -1.03 4.23
N TYR A 196 -11.41 -0.59 3.92
CA TYR A 196 -11.65 0.77 3.45
C TYR A 196 -11.29 1.83 4.49
N ASP A 197 -11.79 1.69 5.72
CA ASP A 197 -11.51 2.60 6.84
C ASP A 197 -9.99 2.72 7.10
N ILE A 198 -9.27 1.59 7.07
CA ILE A 198 -7.81 1.56 7.24
C ILE A 198 -7.11 2.27 6.08
N SER A 199 -7.50 1.98 4.84
CA SER A 199 -6.86 2.56 3.65
C SER A 199 -6.99 4.08 3.59
N GLU A 200 -8.17 4.63 3.89
CA GLU A 200 -8.43 6.07 3.91
C GLU A 200 -7.54 6.74 4.97
N LEU A 201 -7.54 6.18 6.19
CA LEU A 201 -6.74 6.68 7.29
C LEU A 201 -5.23 6.62 6.99
N MET A 202 -4.77 5.52 6.39
CA MET A 202 -3.37 5.35 5.97
C MET A 202 -2.95 6.43 4.98
N ILE A 203 -3.72 6.63 3.90
CA ILE A 203 -3.40 7.64 2.89
C ILE A 203 -3.45 9.06 3.49
N LYS A 204 -4.48 9.38 4.26
CA LYS A 204 -4.61 10.69 4.92
C LYS A 204 -3.40 11.01 5.81
N LYS A 205 -2.96 10.05 6.63
CA LYS A 205 -1.77 10.21 7.48
C LYS A 205 -0.49 10.29 6.66
N TYR A 206 -0.35 9.42 5.66
CA TYR A 206 0.81 9.34 4.79
C TYR A 206 1.03 10.63 3.99
N LEU A 207 -0.03 11.21 3.42
CA LEU A 207 0.05 12.48 2.70
C LEU A 207 0.57 13.62 3.59
N ASN A 208 0.13 13.65 4.85
CA ASN A 208 0.54 14.65 5.83
C ASN A 208 1.92 14.41 6.45
N TYR A 209 2.47 13.20 6.32
CA TYR A 209 3.78 12.87 6.88
C TYR A 209 4.91 13.35 5.98
N ASN A 210 5.83 14.14 6.53
CA ASN A 210 7.00 14.67 5.83
C ASN A 210 8.27 14.17 6.49
N PHE A 211 9.18 13.60 5.70
CA PHE A 211 10.49 13.17 6.18
C PHE A 211 11.30 14.38 6.68
N LYS A 212 11.88 14.27 7.87
CA LYS A 212 12.71 15.31 8.47
C LYS A 212 14.19 15.02 8.20
N ILE A 213 14.77 15.74 7.23
CA ILE A 213 16.19 15.64 6.85
C ILE A 213 17.15 15.84 8.04
N ASN A 214 16.74 16.59 9.07
CA ASN A 214 17.48 16.66 10.33
C ASN A 214 16.50 16.87 11.51
N PRO A 215 16.28 15.85 12.36
CA PRO A 215 15.35 15.96 13.48
C PRO A 215 15.84 16.90 14.59
N LYS A 216 17.15 17.20 14.65
CA LYS A 216 17.77 18.10 15.64
C LYS A 216 17.90 19.55 15.15
N ARG A 217 17.56 19.84 13.88
CA ARG A 217 17.71 21.20 13.30
C ARG A 217 16.60 22.13 13.84
N VAL A 218 16.97 22.97 14.80
CA VAL A 218 16.11 24.08 15.24
C VAL A 218 16.09 25.15 14.16
N SER A 219 14.90 25.64 13.77
CA SER A 219 14.78 26.72 12.79
C SER A 219 15.49 27.98 13.30
N LYS A 220 16.35 28.57 12.48
CA LYS A 220 17.07 29.83 12.79
C LYS A 220 16.10 31.01 13.02
N THR A 221 14.89 30.93 12.50
CA THR A 221 13.85 31.96 12.68
C THR A 221 13.27 31.95 14.10
N ARG A 222 13.27 30.78 14.77
CA ARG A 222 12.74 30.64 16.15
C ARG A 222 13.69 31.18 17.22
N SER A 223 15.00 31.25 16.95
CA SER A 223 15.98 31.82 17.89
C SER A 223 16.05 33.35 17.85
N LYS A 224 15.58 33.99 16.78
CA LYS A 224 15.63 35.46 16.64
C LYS A 224 14.62 36.21 17.50
N LYS A 225 13.58 35.54 18.01
CA LYS A 225 12.52 36.16 18.85
C LYS A 225 12.80 36.06 20.36
N ARG A 226 13.98 35.56 20.75
CA ARG A 226 14.41 35.34 22.14
C ARG A 226 15.68 36.12 22.53
N ARG A 227 16.02 37.17 21.77
CA ARG A 227 17.02 38.17 22.16
C ARG A 227 16.33 39.52 22.29
#